data_AF-A0A9D4GGC8-F1
#
_entry.id   AF-A0A9D4GGC8-F1
#
_cell.length_a   1.000
_cell.length_b   1.000
_cell.length_c   1.000
_cell.angle_alpha   90.00
_cell.angle_beta   90.00
_cell.angle_gamma   90.00
#
_symmetry.space_group_name_H-M   'P 1'
#
loop_
_entity.id
_entity.type
_entity.pdbx_description
1 polymer ?
#
loop_
_entity_poly.entity_id
_entity_poly.type
_entity_poly.pdbx_seq_one_letter_code
_entity_poly.pdbx_strand_id
1 'polypeptide(L)' 'MTFFKIFGPVQQIIKFKDMDEVVARANDTNYGLAAACFTNDLNTANTFTSRVEAGTVW' A
#
# COMPACT_ATOMS: atom_id res chain seq x y z
N MET A 1 0.52 13.87 -3.31
CA MET A 1 1.81 14.23 -2.65
C MET A 1 2.85 13.26 -3.20
N THR A 2 3.70 13.71 -4.12
CA THR A 2 4.54 12.79 -4.89
C THR A 2 5.72 12.31 -4.05
N PHE A 3 5.69 11.05 -3.62
CA PHE A 3 6.77 10.42 -2.87
C PHE A 3 7.84 9.91 -3.83
N PHE A 4 9.03 10.52 -3.80
CA PHE A 4 10.18 9.99 -4.53
C PHE A 4 10.75 8.77 -3.80
N LYS A 5 11.26 7.79 -4.56
CA LYS A 5 11.86 6.59 -4.00
C LYS A 5 13.16 6.93 -3.26
N ILE A 6 13.12 6.82 -1.93
CA ILE A 6 14.29 7.04 -1.06
C ILE A 6 15.03 5.71 -0.96
N PHE A 7 16.17 5.58 -1.63
CA PHE A 7 17.01 4.36 -1.61
C PHE A 7 17.98 4.30 -0.41
N GLY A 8 17.66 5.02 0.68
CA GLY A 8 18.41 5.01 1.94
C GLY A 8 17.63 4.30 3.05
N PRO A 9 18.21 4.13 4.26
CA PRO A 9 17.57 3.46 5.40
C PRO A 9 16.47 4.36 6.03
N VAL A 10 15.38 4.58 5.30
CA VAL A 10 14.29 5.49 5.67
C VAL A 10 12.96 4.76 5.58
N GLN A 11 12.21 4.75 6.70
CA GLN A 11 10.85 4.23 6.76
C GLN A 11 9.87 5.38 6.98
N GLN A 12 8.89 5.51 6.09
CA GLN A 12 7.78 6.46 6.26
C GLN A 12 6.61 5.79 6.98
N ILE A 13 6.01 6.49 7.94
CA ILE A 13 4.82 6.04 8.66
C ILE A 13 3.74 7.10 8.45
N ILE A 14 2.63 6.70 7.82
CA ILE A 14 1.55 7.60 7.44
C ILE A 14 0.24 7.07 8.04
N LYS A 15 -0.49 7.93 8.76
CA LYS A 15 -1.81 7.58 9.27
C LYS A 15 -2.83 7.60 8.13
N PHE A 16 -3.82 6.72 8.22
CA PHE A 16 -4.98 6.65 7.34
C PHE A 16 -6.22 6.36 8.22
N LYS A 17 -7.41 6.65 7.71
CA LYS A 17 -8.66 6.47 8.44
C LYS A 17 -9.44 5.25 7.98
N ASP A 18 -9.41 4.97 6.69
CA ASP A 18 -10.20 3.90 6.10
C ASP A 18 -9.46 3.20 4.94
N MET A 19 -10.02 2.07 4.52
CA MET A 19 -9.42 1.22 3.49
C MET A 19 -9.44 1.89 2.10
N ASP A 20 -10.46 2.69 1.81
CA ASP A 20 -10.62 3.33 0.50
C ASP A 20 -9.56 4.42 0.31
N GLU A 21 -9.31 5.22 1.35
CA GLU A 21 -8.26 6.23 1.41
C GLU A 21 -6.87 5.60 1.18
N VAL A 22 -6.55 4.51 1.88
CA VAL A 22 -5.21 3.91 1.81
C VAL A 22 -4.98 3.20 0.47
N VAL A 23 -6.00 2.54 -0.09
CA VAL A 23 -5.91 1.93 -1.43
C VAL A 23 -5.74 3.00 -2.50
N ALA A 24 -6.54 4.07 -2.47
CA ALA A 24 -6.42 5.16 -3.44
C ALA A 24 -5.03 5.80 -3.38
N ARG A 25 -4.49 6.01 -2.16
CA ARG A 25 -3.12 6.51 -1.98
C ARG A 25 -2.06 5.52 -2.44
N ALA A 26 -2.25 4.22 -2.23
CA ALA A 26 -1.31 3.19 -2.66
C ALA A 26 -1.22 3.09 -4.19
N ASN A 27 -2.31 3.34 -4.90
CA ASN A 27 -2.37 3.32 -6.37
C ASN A 27 -2.02 4.69 -7.00
N ASP A 28 -2.00 5.80 -6.24
CA ASP A 28 -1.56 7.14 -6.71
C ASP A 28 -0.03 7.23 -6.84
N THR A 29 0.54 6.40 -7.68
CA THR A 29 1.98 6.31 -7.93
C THR A 29 2.26 5.73 -9.31
N ASN A 30 3.34 6.20 -9.95
CA ASN A 30 3.83 5.63 -11.21
C ASN A 30 4.69 4.38 -10.98
N TYR A 31 4.82 3.93 -9.73
CA TYR A 31 5.50 2.70 -9.34
C TYR A 31 4.45 1.63 -8.98
N GLY A 32 4.87 0.36 -8.86
CA GLY A 32 3.91 -0.71 -8.53
C GLY A 32 4.58 -2.07 -8.36
N LEU A 33 5.79 -2.11 -7.77
CA LEU A 33 6.55 -3.36 -7.70
C LEU A 33 5.99 -4.31 -6.63
N ALA A 34 5.80 -3.81 -5.41
CA ALA A 34 5.37 -4.63 -4.29
C ALA A 34 4.52 -3.86 -3.28
N ALA A 35 3.54 -4.54 -2.70
CA ALA A 35 2.72 -4.08 -1.59
C ALA A 35 2.64 -5.17 -0.50
N ALA A 36 2.33 -4.79 0.73
CA ALA A 36 2.14 -5.74 1.82
C ALA A 36 0.99 -5.31 2.74
N CYS A 37 0.19 -6.26 3.20
CA CYS A 37 -0.90 -6.04 4.15
C CYS A 37 -0.65 -6.80 5.45
N PHE A 38 -0.55 -6.08 6.56
CA PHE A 38 -0.43 -6.69 7.88
C PHE A 38 -1.77 -6.62 8.60
N THR A 39 -2.47 -7.76 8.65
CA THR A 39 -3.76 -7.89 9.34
C THR A 39 -3.96 -9.32 9.84
N ASN A 40 -4.76 -9.48 10.90
CA ASN A 40 -5.21 -10.79 11.39
C ASN A 40 -6.54 -11.22 10.76
N ASP A 41 -7.21 -10.35 10.00
CA ASP A 41 -8.47 -10.64 9.33
C ASP A 41 -8.25 -10.96 7.84
N LEU A 42 -8.58 -12.19 7.45
CA LEU A 42 -8.46 -12.67 6.08
C LEU A 42 -9.35 -11.90 5.10
N ASN A 43 -10.52 -11.39 5.53
CA ASN A 43 -11.37 -10.60 4.65
C ASN A 43 -10.72 -9.28 4.30
N THR A 44 -10.12 -8.62 5.30
CA THR A 44 -9.31 -7.41 5.10
C THR A 44 -8.13 -7.68 4.16
N ALA A 45 -7.40 -8.78 4.36
CA ALA A 45 -6.27 -9.14 3.49
C ALA A 45 -6.70 -9.35 2.04
N ASN A 46 -7.73 -10.17 1.80
CA ASN A 46 -8.25 -10.43 0.45
C ASN A 46 -8.81 -9.16 -0.22
N THR A 47 -9.49 -8.32 0.56
CA THR A 47 -10.03 -7.04 0.06
C THR A 47 -8.91 -6.09 -0.35
N PHE A 48 -7.84 -6.00 0.44
CA PHE A 48 -6.68 -5.16 0.09
C PHE A 48 -5.96 -5.69 -1.16
N THR A 49 -5.65 -6.99 -1.19
CA THR A 49 -4.90 -7.62 -2.29
C THR A 49 -5.63 -7.52 -3.62
N SER A 50 -6.96 -7.60 -3.63
CA SER A 50 -7.77 -7.46 -4.85
C SER A 50 -7.89 -6.03 -5.39
N ARG A 51 -7.50 -5.02 -4.60
CA ARG A 51 -7.69 -3.60 -4.93
C ARG A 51 -6.40 -2.83 -5.18
N VAL A 52 -5.27 -3.32 -4.66
CA VAL A 52 -3.97 -2.66 -4.83
C VAL A 52 -3.36 -2.99 -6.20
N GLU A 53 -2.77 -1.99 -6.83
CA GLU A 53 -2.09 -2.13 -8.13
C GLU A 53 -0.59 -2.37 -7.92
N ALA A 54 -0.22 -3.63 -7.62
CA ALA A 54 1.17 -4.03 -7.43
C ALA A 54 1.47 -5.39 -8.07
N GLY A 55 2.70 -5.59 -8.57
CA GLY A 55 3.14 -6.84 -9.18
C GLY A 55 3.22 -8.01 -8.21
N THR A 56 3.60 -7.74 -6.96
CA THR A 56 3.64 -8.73 -5.87
C THR A 56 2.95 -8.17 -4.63
N VAL A 57 2.10 -8.98 -4.00
CA VAL A 57 1.44 -8.63 -2.74
C VAL A 57 1.72 -9.71 -1.70
N TRP A 58 2.08 -9.30 -0.48
CA TRP A 58 2.31 -10.17 0.67
C TRP A 58 1.31 -9.91 1.80
#